data_AF-A0A355R6D4-F1
#
_entry.id   AF-A0A355R6D4-F1
#
_cell.length_a   1.000
_cell.length_b   1.000
_cell.length_c   1.000
_cell.angle_alpha   90.00
_cell.angle_beta   90.00
_cell.angle_gamma   90.00
#
_symmetry.space_group_name_H-M   'P 1'
#
loop_
_entity.id
_entity.type
_entity.pdbx_description
1 polymer ?
#
loop_
_entity_poly.entity_id
_entity_poly.type
_entity_poly.pdbx_seq_one_letter_code
_entity_poly.pdbx_strand_id
1 'polypeptide(L)'
;MNTEEQTLIDGLFGRLKQAEDPSQPRDAQAQACIEQHVRQQPAAPYYMAQAILVQEAAIKRLDEQNKQLQAELQQARAQAQAAQAASSAPSNGGGGFLSSIFGSGGRNAAPAVQPQRPSAPPVASGGGWREPSAPGFAQPQAPQPGYGAAPARSGASSFLGGAMQTAAGVA
;
A
#
# COMPACT_ATOMS: atom_id res chain seq x y z
N MET A 1 -33.67 11.29 -7.75
CA MET A 1 -33.18 10.23 -6.85
C MET A 1 -33.47 8.90 -7.51
N ASN A 2 -32.46 8.07 -7.70
CA ASN A 2 -32.61 6.71 -8.24
C ASN A 2 -32.86 5.72 -7.09
N THR A 3 -33.51 4.59 -7.35
CA THR A 3 -33.75 3.50 -6.39
C THR A 3 -32.44 2.96 -5.78
N GLU A 4 -31.37 2.89 -6.56
CA GLU A 4 -30.04 2.49 -6.08
C GLU A 4 -29.47 3.47 -5.05
N GLU A 5 -29.53 4.77 -5.37
CA GLU A 5 -29.10 5.86 -4.48
C GLU A 5 -29.90 5.83 -3.18
N GLN A 6 -31.22 5.62 -3.27
CA GLN A 6 -32.09 5.47 -2.10
C GLN A 6 -31.65 4.29 -1.22
N THR A 7 -31.39 3.14 -1.82
CA THR A 7 -30.97 1.92 -1.09
C THR A 7 -29.63 2.13 -0.38
N LEU A 8 -28.69 2.83 -1.03
CA LEU A 8 -27.39 3.17 -0.43
C LEU A 8 -27.56 4.12 0.77
N ILE A 9 -28.40 5.15 0.64
CA ILE A 9 -28.72 6.07 1.73
C ILE A 9 -29.39 5.33 2.88
N ASP A 10 -30.41 4.52 2.62
CA ASP A 10 -31.12 3.75 3.64
C ASP A 10 -30.17 2.78 4.36
N GLY A 11 -29.28 2.12 3.62
CA GLY A 11 -28.24 1.27 4.17
C GLY A 11 -27.25 2.03 5.06
N LEU A 12 -26.84 3.24 4.66
CA LEU A 12 -25.97 4.10 5.48
C LEU A 12 -26.64 4.45 6.81
N PHE A 13 -27.89 4.92 6.79
CA PHE A 13 -28.60 5.27 8.02
C PHE A 13 -28.93 4.05 8.88
N GLY A 14 -29.16 2.89 8.27
CA GLY A 14 -29.27 1.62 8.99
C GLY A 14 -28.02 1.29 9.82
N ARG A 15 -26.83 1.46 9.23
CA ARG A 15 -25.56 1.25 9.95
C ARG A 15 -25.27 2.34 10.98
N LEU A 16 -25.59 3.60 10.68
CA LEU A 16 -25.49 4.68 11.67
C LEU A 16 -26.31 4.32 12.91
N LYS A 17 -27.57 3.91 12.75
CA LYS A 17 -28.44 3.47 13.84
C LYS A 17 -27.87 2.29 14.64
N GLN A 18 -27.19 1.35 13.97
CA GLN A 18 -26.51 0.24 14.65
C GLN A 18 -25.29 0.70 15.46
N ALA A 19 -24.57 1.72 14.98
CA ALA A 19 -23.43 2.32 15.67
C ALA A 19 -23.85 3.27 16.80
N GLU A 20 -25.11 3.71 16.84
CA GLU A 20 -25.70 4.41 17.99
C GLU A 20 -25.92 3.44 19.16
N ASP A 21 -24.81 2.94 19.71
CA ASP A 21 -24.83 2.11 20.90
C ASP A 21 -25.12 2.99 22.14
N PRO A 22 -26.27 2.83 22.81
CA PRO A 22 -26.59 3.61 24.00
C PRO A 22 -25.67 3.28 25.19
N SER A 23 -24.95 2.16 25.16
CA SER A 23 -24.01 1.75 26.20
C SER A 23 -22.65 2.45 26.10
N GLN A 24 -22.33 3.05 24.95
CA GLN A 24 -21.11 3.83 24.75
C GLN A 24 -21.45 5.33 24.72
N PRO A 25 -21.20 6.08 25.81
CA PRO A 25 -21.50 7.50 25.83
C PRO A 25 -20.64 8.24 24.78
N ARG A 26 -21.29 9.13 24.02
CA ARG A 26 -20.59 10.05 23.11
C ARG A 26 -19.76 11.03 23.91
N ASP A 27 -18.64 11.47 23.34
CA ASP A 27 -17.87 12.59 23.90
C ASP A 27 -18.72 13.87 23.86
N ALA A 28 -19.00 14.44 25.04
CA ALA A 28 -19.86 15.60 25.18
C ALA A 28 -19.30 16.87 24.52
N GLN A 29 -17.97 17.05 24.50
CA GLN A 29 -17.33 18.20 23.84
C GLN A 29 -17.40 18.05 22.32
N ALA A 30 -17.12 16.84 21.82
CA ALA A 30 -17.25 16.55 20.39
C ALA A 30 -18.70 16.75 19.92
N GLN A 31 -19.67 16.25 20.69
CA GLN A 31 -21.09 16.39 20.37
C GLN A 31 -21.51 17.86 20.32
N ALA A 32 -21.18 18.67 21.33
CA ALA A 32 -21.53 20.09 21.35
C ALA A 32 -20.93 20.86 20.15
N CYS A 33 -19.67 20.56 19.79
CA CYS A 33 -19.01 21.14 18.63
C CYS A 33 -19.70 20.76 17.31
N ILE A 34 -19.99 19.46 17.11
CA ILE A 34 -20.70 18.97 15.93
C ILE A 34 -22.08 19.63 15.82
N GLU A 35 -22.84 19.69 16.91
CA GLU A 35 -24.16 20.33 16.94
C GLU A 35 -24.10 21.81 16.55
N GLN A 36 -23.10 22.54 17.05
CA GLN A 36 -22.88 23.94 16.68
C GLN A 36 -22.63 24.08 15.17
N HIS A 37 -21.77 23.24 14.59
CA HIS A 37 -21.51 23.27 13.15
C HIS A 37 -22.72 22.90 12.31
N VAL A 38 -23.49 21.88 12.70
CA VAL A 38 -24.72 21.48 11.99
C VAL A 38 -25.77 22.59 12.03
N ARG A 39 -25.90 23.33 13.15
CA ARG A 39 -26.80 24.48 13.23
C ARG A 39 -26.36 25.63 12.30
N GLN A 40 -25.06 25.85 12.16
CA GLN A 40 -24.51 26.86 11.25
C GLN A 40 -24.58 26.44 9.77
N GLN A 41 -24.54 25.14 9.50
CA GLN A 41 -24.62 24.56 8.16
C GLN A 41 -25.70 23.47 8.10
N PRO A 42 -26.98 23.85 7.94
CA PRO A 42 -28.08 22.88 7.89
C PRO A 42 -27.97 21.86 6.74
N ALA A 43 -27.23 22.20 5.68
CA ALA A 43 -26.95 21.30 4.56
C ALA A 43 -25.82 20.29 4.83
N ALA A 44 -25.10 20.40 5.96
CA ALA A 44 -23.97 19.52 6.27
C ALA A 44 -24.32 18.02 6.26
N PRO A 45 -25.47 17.55 6.80
CA PRO A 45 -25.83 16.13 6.75
C PRO A 45 -25.90 15.56 5.33
N TYR A 46 -26.40 16.35 4.37
CA TYR A 46 -26.48 15.94 2.96
C TYR A 46 -25.08 15.69 2.37
N TYR A 47 -24.16 16.63 2.54
CA TYR A 47 -22.80 16.48 2.01
C TYR A 47 -21.96 15.44 2.77
N MET A 48 -22.18 15.29 4.08
CA MET A 48 -21.58 14.21 4.85
C MET A 48 -22.02 12.85 4.33
N ALA A 49 -23.32 12.65 4.06
CA ALA A 49 -23.82 11.40 3.50
C ALA A 49 -23.18 11.11 2.13
N GLN A 50 -23.09 12.09 1.23
CA GLN A 50 -22.40 11.93 -0.05
C GLN A 50 -20.93 11.50 0.11
N ALA A 51 -20.20 12.20 0.99
CA ALA A 51 -18.80 11.89 1.23
C ALA A 51 -18.61 10.49 1.83
N ILE A 52 -19.48 10.07 2.75
CA ILE A 52 -19.42 8.75 3.38
C ILE A 52 -19.72 7.63 2.37
N LEU A 53 -20.68 7.82 1.47
CA LEU A 53 -20.99 6.83 0.43
C LEU A 53 -19.81 6.61 -0.53
N VAL A 54 -19.12 7.68 -0.94
CA VAL A 54 -17.92 7.58 -1.77
C VAL A 54 -16.79 6.87 -1.02
N GLN A 55 -16.59 7.20 0.26
CA GLN A 55 -15.59 6.54 1.11
C GLN A 55 -15.90 5.05 1.28
N GLU A 56 -17.16 4.66 1.44
CA GLU A 56 -17.55 3.25 1.52
C GLU A 56 -17.18 2.48 0.24
N ALA A 57 -17.45 3.05 -0.93
CA ALA A 57 -17.07 2.45 -2.20
C ALA A 57 -15.53 2.30 -2.31
N ALA A 58 -14.79 3.32 -1.87
CA ALA A 58 -13.32 3.27 -1.85
C ALA A 58 -12.80 2.17 -0.90
N ILE A 59 -13.37 2.05 0.30
CA ILE A 59 -13.01 1.01 1.27
C ILE A 59 -13.29 -0.38 0.71
N LYS A 60 -14.45 -0.61 0.08
CA LYS A 60 -14.77 -1.90 -0.56
C LYS A 60 -13.77 -2.27 -1.65
N ARG A 61 -13.38 -1.30 -2.47
CA ARG A 61 -12.39 -1.50 -3.53
C ARG A 61 -10.99 -1.79 -2.97
N LEU A 62 -10.62 -1.17 -1.85
CA LEU A 62 -9.36 -1.43 -1.16
C LEU A 62 -9.35 -2.82 -0.52
N ASP A 63 -10.45 -3.25 0.09
CA ASP A 63 -10.61 -4.60 0.65
C ASP A 63 -10.49 -5.67 -0.45
N GLU A 64 -11.13 -5.46 -1.60
CA GLU A 64 -11.03 -6.37 -2.74
C GLU A 64 -9.59 -6.48 -3.28
N GLN A 65 -8.90 -5.35 -3.46
CA GLN A 65 -7.48 -5.34 -3.84
C GLN A 65 -6.61 -6.05 -2.80
N ASN A 66 -6.88 -5.86 -1.51
CA ASN A 66 -6.12 -6.49 -0.44
C ASN A 66 -6.28 -8.02 -0.51
N LYS A 67 -7.51 -8.52 -0.71
CA LYS A 67 -7.77 -9.97 -0.88
C LYS A 67 -7.07 -10.55 -2.10
N GLN A 68 -7.07 -9.83 -3.23
CA GLN A 68 -6.35 -10.25 -4.45
C GLN A 68 -4.85 -10.37 -4.18
N LEU A 69 -4.24 -9.34 -3.58
CA LEU A 69 -2.82 -9.35 -3.22
C LEU A 69 -2.48 -10.47 -2.23
N GLN A 70 -3.34 -10.73 -1.23
CA GLN A 70 -3.14 -11.85 -0.31
C GLN A 70 -3.16 -13.21 -1.03
N ALA A 71 -4.08 -13.39 -1.98
CA ALA A 71 -4.15 -14.62 -2.77
C ALA A 71 -2.91 -14.81 -3.65
N GLU A 72 -2.43 -13.75 -4.31
CA GLU A 72 -1.20 -13.78 -5.11
C GLU A 72 0.02 -14.13 -4.25
N LEU A 73 0.16 -13.52 -3.07
CA LEU A 73 1.24 -13.83 -2.13
C LEU A 73 1.19 -15.28 -1.67
N GLN A 74 -0.01 -15.82 -1.41
CA GLN A 74 -0.16 -17.21 -1.01
C GLN A 74 0.22 -18.18 -2.14
N GLN A 75 -0.18 -17.88 -3.38
CA GLN A 75 0.19 -18.66 -4.56
C GLN A 75 1.70 -18.62 -4.82
N ALA A 76 2.32 -17.44 -4.76
CA ALA A 76 3.76 -17.28 -4.93
C ALA A 76 4.55 -18.05 -3.87
N ARG A 77 4.11 -18.01 -2.61
CA ARG A 77 4.71 -18.80 -1.53
C ARG A 77 4.57 -20.31 -1.76
N ALA A 78 3.40 -20.78 -2.19
CA ALA A 78 3.19 -22.19 -2.50
C ALA A 78 4.08 -22.68 -3.66
N GLN A 79 4.24 -21.87 -4.72
CA GLN A 79 5.12 -22.18 -5.84
C GLN A 79 6.60 -22.22 -5.42
N ALA A 80 7.05 -21.26 -4.59
CA ALA A 80 8.41 -21.26 -4.06
C ALA A 80 8.70 -22.52 -3.22
N GLN A 81 7.77 -22.92 -2.35
CA GLN A 81 7.90 -24.13 -1.55
C GLN A 81 7.93 -25.40 -2.41
N ALA A 82 7.09 -25.48 -3.45
CA ALA A 82 7.07 -26.60 -4.37
C ALA A 82 8.38 -26.73 -5.17
N ALA A 83 8.94 -25.60 -5.64
CA ALA A 83 10.24 -25.58 -6.31
C ALA A 83 11.39 -26.02 -5.38
N GLN A 84 11.32 -25.62 -4.10
CA GLN A 84 12.33 -26.03 -3.11
C GLN A 84 12.24 -27.53 -2.79
N ALA A 85 11.03 -28.07 -2.64
CA ALA A 85 10.83 -29.50 -2.41
C ALA A 85 11.28 -30.36 -3.61
N ALA A 86 11.09 -29.88 -4.84
CA ALA A 86 11.59 -30.55 -6.04
C ALA A 86 13.13 -30.55 -6.14
N SER A 87 13.79 -29.54 -5.58
CA SER A 87 15.26 -29.47 -5.52
C SER A 87 15.91 -30.31 -4.40
N SER A 88 15.12 -30.81 -3.44
CA SER A 88 15.58 -31.64 -2.32
C SER A 88 15.21 -33.12 -2.44
N ALA A 89 14.74 -33.58 -3.61
CA ALA A 89 14.54 -35.00 -3.84
C ALA A 89 15.89 -35.75 -3.70
N PRO A 90 16.00 -36.79 -2.85
CA PRO A 90 17.24 -37.55 -2.75
C PRO A 90 17.46 -38.25 -4.09
N SER A 91 18.58 -37.94 -4.72
CA SER A 91 19.08 -38.60 -5.92
C SER A 91 19.46 -40.05 -5.59
N ASN A 92 18.46 -40.91 -5.43
CA ASN A 92 18.62 -42.35 -5.31
C ASN A 92 17.97 -43.01 -6.52
N GLY A 93 18.63 -42.89 -7.68
CA GLY A 93 18.29 -43.64 -8.89
C GLY A 93 18.28 -42.81 -10.17
N GLY A 94 19.27 -43.06 -11.03
CA GLY A 94 19.15 -42.91 -12.47
C GLY A 94 19.60 -41.56 -13.03
N GLY A 95 20.65 -41.60 -13.85
CA GLY A 95 21.29 -40.40 -14.42
C GLY A 95 20.35 -39.53 -15.25
N GLY A 96 20.38 -38.23 -14.95
CA GLY A 96 19.73 -37.19 -15.74
C GLY A 96 20.77 -36.19 -16.21
N PHE A 97 21.13 -36.32 -17.50
CA PHE A 97 21.79 -35.44 -18.49
C PHE A 97 22.52 -34.11 -18.13
N LEU A 98 22.38 -33.50 -16.95
CA LEU A 98 22.89 -32.16 -16.63
C LEU A 98 24.13 -32.15 -15.71
N SER A 99 24.51 -33.29 -15.12
CA SER A 99 25.67 -33.39 -14.21
C SER A 99 27.04 -33.26 -14.90
N SER A 100 27.09 -33.30 -16.24
CA SER A 100 28.34 -33.25 -17.01
C SER A 100 28.72 -31.86 -17.53
N ILE A 101 27.89 -30.83 -17.33
CA ILE A 101 28.20 -29.46 -17.82
C ILE A 101 29.00 -28.63 -16.79
N PHE A 102 28.94 -28.95 -15.50
CA PHE A 102 29.60 -28.14 -14.46
C PHE A 102 30.86 -28.79 -13.86
N GLY A 103 31.31 -29.93 -14.41
CA GLY A 103 32.43 -30.70 -13.89
C GLY A 103 33.50 -31.03 -14.94
N SER A 104 34.63 -30.35 -14.83
CA SER A 104 35.90 -30.58 -15.55
C SER A 104 35.99 -30.09 -17.00
N GLY A 105 36.81 -29.05 -17.19
CA GLY A 105 37.23 -28.54 -18.50
C GLY A 105 38.59 -27.86 -18.39
N GLY A 106 39.51 -28.46 -17.62
CA GLY A 106 40.89 -28.04 -17.54
C GLY A 106 41.75 -28.85 -18.50
N ARG A 107 42.38 -28.15 -19.46
CA ARG A 107 43.52 -28.56 -20.30
C ARG A 107 43.19 -29.49 -21.48
N ASN A 108 43.20 -28.92 -22.69
CA ASN A 108 44.15 -29.36 -23.70
C ASN A 108 44.35 -28.31 -24.80
N ALA A 109 45.62 -28.14 -25.14
CA ALA A 109 46.14 -27.23 -26.14
C ALA A 109 46.10 -27.88 -27.53
N ALA A 110 45.76 -27.10 -28.56
CA ALA A 110 46.27 -27.24 -29.93
C ALA A 110 45.90 -25.98 -30.76
N PRO A 111 46.80 -25.48 -31.64
CA PRO A 111 46.57 -24.25 -32.40
C PRO A 111 46.05 -24.53 -33.82
N ALA A 112 45.08 -23.74 -34.31
CA ALA A 112 44.84 -23.58 -35.74
C ALA A 112 43.95 -22.35 -36.07
N VAL A 113 44.58 -21.37 -36.73
CA VAL A 113 44.17 -20.55 -37.89
C VAL A 113 42.85 -19.74 -37.85
N GLN A 114 43.01 -18.42 -38.00
CA GLN A 114 42.01 -17.36 -38.21
C GLN A 114 41.14 -17.55 -39.48
N PRO A 115 39.93 -16.98 -39.50
CA PRO A 115 39.71 -15.78 -40.31
C PRO A 115 38.90 -14.66 -39.64
N GLN A 116 39.25 -13.42 -40.02
CA GLN A 116 38.74 -12.13 -39.58
C GLN A 116 37.24 -11.91 -39.83
N ARG A 117 36.53 -11.24 -38.89
CA ARG A 117 35.38 -10.35 -39.15
C ARG A 117 35.23 -9.26 -38.08
N PRO A 118 34.60 -8.12 -38.43
CA PRO A 118 34.91 -6.81 -37.84
C PRO A 118 34.20 -6.50 -36.51
N SER A 119 34.89 -5.70 -35.73
CA SER A 119 34.58 -5.17 -34.40
C SER A 119 33.37 -4.24 -34.35
N ALA A 120 32.46 -4.50 -33.41
CA ALA A 120 31.50 -3.52 -32.88
C ALA A 120 31.85 -3.24 -31.39
N PRO A 121 31.71 -1.99 -30.90
CA PRO A 121 32.18 -1.60 -29.58
C PRO A 121 31.26 -2.12 -28.45
N PRO A 122 31.79 -2.44 -27.26
CA PRO A 122 30.99 -2.84 -26.12
C PRO A 122 30.32 -1.63 -25.46
N VAL A 123 28.99 -1.67 -25.36
CA VAL A 123 28.23 -0.79 -24.46
C VAL A 123 28.46 -1.23 -23.03
N ALA A 124 29.00 -0.32 -22.22
CA ALA A 124 29.30 -0.55 -20.81
C ALA A 124 28.01 -0.81 -20.02
N SER A 125 28.04 -1.88 -19.22
CA SER A 125 27.13 -2.12 -18.11
C SER A 125 27.18 -0.95 -17.13
N GLY A 126 26.13 -0.13 -17.13
CA GLY A 126 25.87 0.88 -16.12
C GLY A 126 24.53 0.60 -15.47
N GLY A 127 24.53 -0.27 -14.47
CA GLY A 127 23.43 -0.35 -13.51
C GLY A 127 23.29 0.99 -12.80
N GLY A 128 22.12 1.60 -12.92
CA GLY A 128 21.81 2.88 -12.30
C GLY A 128 20.35 3.19 -12.53
N TRP A 129 19.56 3.03 -11.47
CA TRP A 129 18.18 3.48 -11.38
C TRP A 129 18.07 4.92 -11.89
N ARG A 130 17.33 5.10 -12.99
CA ARG A 130 16.96 6.43 -13.49
C ARG A 130 15.75 6.91 -12.72
N GLU A 131 15.99 7.89 -11.86
CA GLU A 131 14.95 8.68 -11.20
C GLU A 131 14.34 9.67 -12.22
N PRO A 132 13.00 9.70 -12.40
CA PRO A 132 12.38 10.69 -13.26
C PRO A 132 12.40 12.07 -12.59
N SER A 133 13.15 12.99 -13.17
CA SER A 133 13.19 14.39 -12.78
C SER A 133 11.86 15.06 -13.16
N ALA A 134 11.15 15.57 -12.15
CA ALA A 134 9.95 16.38 -12.35
C ALA A 134 10.33 17.81 -12.80
N PRO A 135 9.53 18.46 -13.67
CA PRO A 135 9.83 19.82 -14.14
C PRO A 135 9.68 20.85 -13.01
N GLY A 136 10.74 21.63 -12.80
CA GLY A 136 10.81 22.68 -11.81
C GLY A 136 9.82 23.81 -12.07
N PHE A 137 9.01 24.12 -11.06
CA PHE A 137 8.34 25.40 -10.92
C PHE A 137 9.22 26.33 -10.09
N ALA A 138 9.60 27.46 -10.69
CA ALA A 138 10.30 28.55 -10.03
C ALA A 138 9.40 29.18 -8.96
N GLN A 139 9.87 29.22 -7.72
CA GLN A 139 9.20 29.91 -6.62
C GLN A 139 9.95 31.22 -6.31
N PRO A 140 9.28 32.38 -6.25
CA PRO A 140 9.93 33.63 -5.87
C PRO A 140 10.12 33.75 -4.35
N GLN A 141 11.31 34.20 -4.00
CA GLN A 141 11.87 34.39 -2.67
C GLN A 141 11.29 35.66 -2.01
N ALA A 142 10.75 35.54 -0.80
CA ALA A 142 10.27 36.69 0.01
C ALA A 142 10.98 36.74 1.37
N PRO A 143 11.36 37.93 1.88
CA PRO A 143 12.17 38.07 3.09
C PRO A 143 11.37 37.99 4.40
N GLN A 144 12.01 37.38 5.40
CA GLN A 144 11.61 37.24 6.80
C GLN A 144 11.68 38.57 7.58
N PRO A 145 10.78 38.77 8.55
CA PRO A 145 11.20 39.30 9.85
C PRO A 145 10.67 38.43 11.01
N GLY A 146 11.58 38.05 11.91
CA GLY A 146 11.27 37.26 13.10
C GLY A 146 10.66 38.07 14.23
N TYR A 147 9.89 37.39 15.09
CA TYR A 147 9.57 37.79 16.46
C TYR A 147 8.97 36.59 17.23
N GLY A 148 9.40 36.40 18.48
CA GLY A 148 8.56 35.79 19.52
C GLY A 148 8.82 34.32 19.85
N ALA A 149 9.44 34.11 21.01
CA ALA A 149 9.56 32.82 21.69
C ALA A 149 8.38 32.55 22.65
N ALA A 150 8.26 31.27 23.04
CA ALA A 150 7.57 30.67 24.21
C ALA A 150 6.15 30.09 23.99
N PRO A 151 5.69 29.15 24.86
CA PRO A 151 6.29 27.88 25.24
C PRO A 151 5.33 26.69 24.99
N ALA A 152 5.89 25.47 25.04
CA ALA A 152 5.17 24.21 24.93
C ALA A 152 4.05 24.08 25.99
N ARG A 153 2.82 23.81 25.53
CA ARG A 153 1.74 23.28 26.37
C ARG A 153 1.55 21.81 26.10
N SER A 154 1.88 21.06 27.15
CA SER A 154 1.46 19.69 27.46
C SER A 154 -0.01 19.42 27.16
N GLY A 155 -0.29 18.20 26.67
CA GLY A 155 -1.55 17.49 26.92
C GLY A 155 -2.66 17.67 25.88
N ALA A 156 -2.46 17.16 24.67
CA ALA A 156 -3.57 16.83 23.78
C ALA A 156 -3.83 15.32 23.86
N SER A 157 -4.79 14.93 24.68
CA SER A 157 -5.57 13.70 24.49
C SER A 157 -6.30 13.83 23.16
N SER A 158 -5.57 13.57 22.09
CA SER A 158 -6.04 13.67 20.71
C SER A 158 -6.87 12.45 20.38
N PHE A 159 -7.99 12.67 19.70
CA PHE A 159 -8.91 11.71 19.10
C PHE A 159 -8.23 10.48 18.43
N LEU A 160 -6.97 10.59 18.01
CA LEU A 160 -6.15 9.47 17.52
C LEU A 160 -5.83 8.39 18.57
N GLY A 161 -5.85 8.69 19.86
CA GLY A 161 -5.58 7.72 20.92
C GLY A 161 -6.65 6.64 21.04
N GLY A 162 -7.92 6.99 20.77
CA GLY A 162 -9.05 6.06 20.85
C GLY A 162 -9.13 5.11 19.65
N ALA A 163 -8.73 5.56 18.46
CA ALA A 163 -8.81 4.74 17.25
C ALA A 163 -7.76 3.61 17.20
N MET A 164 -6.59 3.79 17.82
CA MET A 164 -5.55 2.74 17.86
C MET A 164 -5.85 1.62 18.87
N GLN A 165 -6.69 1.86 19.88
CA GLN A 165 -7.02 0.85 20.88
C GLN A 165 -7.93 -0.27 20.34
N THR A 166 -8.61 -0.04 19.21
CA THR A 166 -9.49 -1.04 18.58
C THR A 166 -8.78 -1.90 17.53
N ALA A 167 -7.52 -1.60 17.18
CA ALA A 167 -6.79 -2.33 16.13
C ALA A 167 -5.73 -3.33 16.66
N ALA A 168 -5.48 -3.37 17.98
CA ALA A 168 -4.42 -4.19 18.58
C ALA A 168 -4.92 -5.42 19.36
N GLY A 169 -6.21 -5.77 19.26
CA GLY A 169 -6.81 -6.81 20.12
C GLY A 169 -7.98 -7.56 19.48
N VAL A 170 -7.75 -8.22 18.35
CA VAL A 170 -8.53 -9.40 17.95
C VAL A 170 -7.57 -10.43 17.35
N ALA A 171 -7.14 -11.35 18.22
CA ALA A 171 -6.69 -12.68 17.86
C ALA A 171 -7.83 -13.66 18.15
#